data_AF-A0A484N9T3-F1
#
_entry.id   AF-A0A484N9T3-F1
#
_cell.length_a   1.000
_cell.length_b   1.000
_cell.length_c   1.000
_cell.angle_alpha   90.00
_cell.angle_beta   90.00
_cell.angle_gamma   90.00
#
_symmetry.space_group_name_H-M   'P 1'
#
loop_
_entity.id
_entity.type
_entity.pdbx_description
1 polymer ?
#
loop_
_entity_poly.entity_id
_entity_poly.type
_entity_poly.pdbx_seq_one_letter_code
_entity_poly.pdbx_strand_id
1 'polypeptide(L)'
;MLLASLHILSAFPTAFSEGISGSTGRNLLQIPKECPISFEFKNYTIITSQCRGPHYPPKQCCDAFVRFACPFAPYLNNFTECSKSMFDYLNLRARYPTGLFSSLCKGDREGLPCVAAAPPVSQPDAGSHSSGIVLTKRKTSRLAMVSKTLFVLVFPMVFILA
;
A
#
# COMPACT_ATOMS: atom_id res chain seq x y z
N MET A 1 -14.76 -19.40 84.41
CA MET A 1 -13.30 -19.66 84.36
C MET A 1 -12.83 -19.30 82.97
N LEU A 2 -12.16 -18.14 82.85
CA LEU A 2 -11.39 -17.62 81.69
C LEU A 2 -12.13 -17.44 80.35
N LEU A 3 -11.81 -16.51 79.45
CA LEU A 3 -11.25 -15.15 79.42
C LEU A 3 -11.07 -14.85 77.91
N ALA A 4 -11.03 -13.57 77.56
CA ALA A 4 -10.46 -12.97 76.34
C ALA A 4 -11.36 -12.94 75.09
N SER A 5 -11.32 -11.94 74.21
CA SER A 5 -10.79 -10.55 74.16
C SER A 5 -11.28 -10.04 72.78
N LEU A 6 -12.00 -8.92 72.67
CA LEU A 6 -11.50 -7.56 72.47
C LEU A 6 -10.78 -7.31 71.11
N HIS A 7 -11.40 -6.44 70.27
CA HIS A 7 -10.80 -5.47 69.32
C HIS A 7 -10.16 -6.02 68.00
N ILE A 8 -10.13 -5.35 66.83
CA ILE A 8 -10.21 -3.94 66.40
C ILE A 8 -10.59 -3.88 64.90
N LEU A 9 -11.32 -2.83 64.50
CA LEU A 9 -11.53 -2.38 63.12
C LEU A 9 -10.19 -1.91 62.52
N SER A 10 -9.62 -2.65 61.57
CA SER A 10 -8.46 -2.16 60.80
C SER A 10 -8.86 -1.81 59.38
N ALA A 11 -8.97 -0.50 59.14
CA ALA A 11 -8.95 0.09 57.82
C ALA A 11 -7.58 -0.22 57.19
N PHE A 12 -7.58 -0.88 56.03
CA PHE A 12 -6.37 -1.05 55.22
C PHE A 12 -5.94 0.30 54.65
N PRO A 13 -4.71 0.79 54.92
CA PRO A 13 -4.11 1.82 54.11
C PRO A 13 -3.46 1.12 52.91
N THR A 14 -4.08 1.20 51.73
CA THR A 14 -3.33 0.96 50.50
C THR A 14 -2.55 2.23 50.21
N ALA A 15 -1.25 2.18 50.50
CA ALA A 15 -0.29 3.14 49.98
C ALA A 15 -0.34 3.05 48.44
N PHE A 16 -1.06 3.97 47.80
CA PHE A 16 -1.03 4.11 46.34
C PHE A 16 0.29 4.82 46.00
N SER A 17 1.19 4.06 45.39
CA SER A 17 2.50 4.54 44.96
C SER A 17 2.31 5.66 43.93
N GLU A 18 2.91 6.81 44.23
CA GLU A 18 3.11 7.90 43.28
C GLU A 18 3.76 7.37 42.00
N GLY A 19 3.05 7.56 40.89
CA GLY A 19 3.49 7.13 39.58
C GLY A 19 2.51 7.52 38.48
N ILE A 20 1.87 8.69 38.57
CA ILE A 20 1.24 9.27 37.38
C ILE A 20 2.37 9.86 36.55
N SER A 21 3.03 8.97 35.80
CA SER A 21 3.80 9.35 34.64
C SER A 21 2.87 10.17 33.76
N GLY A 22 3.11 11.48 33.72
CA GLY A 22 2.45 12.40 32.81
C GLY A 22 2.82 12.05 31.38
N SER A 23 2.24 10.98 30.84
CA SER A 23 2.22 10.75 29.40
C SER A 23 1.18 11.71 28.82
N THR A 24 1.58 12.98 28.70
CA THR A 24 1.05 13.86 27.66
C THR A 24 1.52 13.26 26.34
N GLY A 25 0.87 12.17 25.94
CA GLY A 25 0.97 11.61 24.61
C GLY A 25 0.30 12.62 23.69
N ARG A 26 1.06 13.60 23.21
CA ARG A 26 0.68 14.43 22.08
C ARG A 26 0.35 13.46 20.94
N ASN A 27 -0.94 13.22 20.73
CA ASN A 27 -1.40 12.62 19.50
C ASN A 27 -1.07 13.67 18.45
N LEU A 28 0.05 13.50 17.74
CA LEU A 28 0.33 14.31 16.57
C LEU A 28 -0.88 14.09 15.66
N LEU A 29 -1.70 15.14 15.47
CA LEU A 29 -2.47 15.26 14.25
C LEU A 29 -1.39 15.23 13.17
N GLN A 30 -1.10 14.03 12.66
CA GLN A 30 -0.17 13.87 11.56
C GLN A 30 -0.86 14.61 10.44
N ILE A 31 -0.41 15.83 10.16
CA ILE A 31 -0.88 16.61 9.03
C ILE A 31 -0.59 15.71 7.83
N PRO A 32 -1.62 15.12 7.23
CA PRO A 32 -1.39 14.13 6.19
C PRO A 32 -0.66 14.84 5.07
N LYS A 33 0.36 14.19 4.50
CA LYS A 33 1.07 14.76 3.36
C LYS A 33 0.06 14.92 2.23
N GLU A 34 -0.19 16.17 1.87
CA GLU A 34 -1.15 16.51 0.83
C GLU A 34 -0.76 15.84 -0.49
N CYS A 35 -1.77 15.39 -1.22
CA CYS A 35 -1.56 14.82 -2.55
C CYS A 35 -1.16 15.94 -3.52
N PRO A 36 0.02 15.89 -4.17
CA PRO A 36 0.47 16.94 -5.07
C PRO A 36 -0.31 16.97 -6.41
N ILE A 37 -1.19 16.00 -6.63
CA ILE A 37 -2.01 15.89 -7.85
C ILE A 37 -3.49 15.91 -7.49
N SER A 38 -4.29 16.62 -8.30
CA SER A 38 -5.75 16.58 -8.19
C SER A 38 -6.32 15.45 -9.04
N PHE A 39 -7.13 14.59 -8.41
CA PHE A 39 -7.87 13.52 -9.07
C PHE A 39 -9.24 13.98 -9.62
N GLU A 40 -9.76 15.12 -9.17
CA GLU A 40 -11.09 15.63 -9.53
C GLU A 40 -11.34 15.68 -11.04
N PHE A 41 -10.35 16.20 -11.76
CA PHE A 41 -10.44 16.50 -13.19
C PHE A 41 -9.86 15.39 -14.08
N LYS A 42 -9.58 14.20 -13.53
CA LYS A 42 -9.08 13.07 -14.33
C LYS A 42 -10.19 12.46 -15.18
N ASN A 43 -9.81 11.86 -16.31
CA ASN A 43 -10.75 11.19 -17.19
C ASN A 43 -11.02 9.76 -16.69
N TYR A 44 -12.13 9.60 -15.99
CA TYR A 44 -12.59 8.32 -15.45
C TYR A 44 -13.29 7.41 -16.47
N THR A 45 -13.48 7.88 -17.71
CA THR A 45 -14.23 7.13 -18.74
C THR A 45 -13.62 5.77 -19.02
N ILE A 46 -12.30 5.63 -18.92
CA ILE A 46 -11.62 4.34 -19.09
C ILE A 46 -12.14 3.28 -18.12
N ILE A 47 -12.50 3.66 -16.88
CA ILE A 47 -13.10 2.77 -15.89
C ILE A 47 -14.61 2.69 -16.08
N THR A 48 -15.31 3.82 -16.15
CA THR A 48 -16.78 3.85 -16.14
C THR A 48 -17.44 3.31 -17.41
N SER A 49 -16.70 3.27 -18.53
CA SER A 49 -17.18 2.63 -19.77
C SER A 49 -17.14 1.10 -19.70
N GLN A 50 -16.17 0.52 -18.99
CA GLN A 50 -15.88 -0.92 -18.98
C GLN A 50 -16.36 -1.62 -17.70
N CYS A 51 -16.31 -0.94 -16.56
CA CYS A 51 -16.71 -1.48 -15.27
C CYS A 51 -18.09 -0.97 -14.89
N ARG A 52 -19.15 -1.74 -15.17
CA ARG A 52 -20.54 -1.31 -14.93
C ARG A 52 -21.27 -2.26 -14.01
N GLY A 53 -22.12 -1.71 -13.15
CA GLY A 53 -23.04 -2.48 -12.31
C GLY A 53 -24.29 -2.93 -13.08
N PRO A 54 -25.14 -3.79 -12.47
CA PRO A 54 -25.01 -4.33 -11.11
C PRO A 54 -24.00 -5.49 -10.99
N HIS A 55 -23.60 -6.09 -12.10
CA HIS A 55 -22.63 -7.18 -12.14
C HIS A 55 -21.30 -6.66 -12.68
N TYR A 56 -20.35 -6.40 -11.78
CA TYR A 56 -19.04 -5.85 -12.11
C TYR A 56 -18.13 -6.95 -12.68
N PRO A 57 -17.81 -6.96 -13.99
CA PRO A 57 -16.97 -7.99 -14.58
C PRO A 57 -15.51 -7.86 -14.08
N PRO A 58 -14.98 -8.82 -13.29
CA PRO A 58 -13.71 -8.64 -12.57
C PRO A 58 -12.56 -8.27 -13.49
N LYS A 59 -12.36 -9.04 -14.56
CA LYS A 59 -11.26 -8.82 -15.50
C LYS A 59 -11.31 -7.43 -16.15
N GLN A 60 -12.46 -7.04 -16.70
CA GLN A 60 -12.60 -5.74 -17.38
C GLN A 60 -12.44 -4.57 -16.40
N CYS A 61 -13.00 -4.70 -15.19
CA CYS A 61 -12.85 -3.69 -14.15
C CYS A 61 -11.40 -3.51 -13.71
N CYS A 62 -10.67 -4.61 -13.48
CA CYS A 62 -9.29 -4.56 -13.03
C CYS A 62 -8.35 -4.09 -14.15
N ASP A 63 -8.54 -4.56 -15.38
CA ASP A 63 -7.76 -4.08 -16.54
C ASP A 63 -7.94 -2.57 -16.76
N ALA A 64 -9.17 -2.09 -16.67
CA ALA A 64 -9.48 -0.66 -16.79
C ALA A 64 -8.90 0.16 -15.62
N PHE A 65 -9.02 -0.35 -14.39
CA PHE A 65 -8.47 0.29 -13.19
C PHE A 65 -6.95 0.41 -13.25
N VAL A 66 -6.24 -0.66 -13.63
CA VAL A 66 -4.78 -0.66 -13.78
C VAL A 66 -4.34 0.36 -14.83
N ARG A 67 -5.00 0.41 -16.00
CA ARG A 67 -4.69 1.41 -17.04
C ARG A 67 -4.87 2.85 -16.56
N PHE A 68 -5.87 3.11 -15.71
CA PHE A 68 -6.09 4.43 -15.12
C PHE A 68 -5.08 4.77 -14.03
N ALA A 69 -4.80 3.83 -13.11
CA ALA A 69 -4.02 4.07 -11.91
C ALA A 69 -2.51 4.06 -12.16
N CYS A 70 -2.02 3.25 -13.11
CA CYS A 70 -0.59 3.07 -13.33
C CYS A 70 0.21 4.33 -13.67
N PRO A 71 -0.30 5.28 -14.49
CA PRO A 71 0.37 6.56 -14.69
C PRO A 71 0.60 7.36 -13.39
N PHE A 72 -0.19 7.09 -12.35
CA PHE A 72 -0.12 7.77 -11.05
C PHE A 72 0.44 6.88 -9.94
N ALA A 73 0.96 5.68 -10.25
CA ALA A 73 1.50 4.74 -9.26
C ALA A 73 2.55 5.36 -8.30
N PRO A 74 3.47 6.24 -8.74
CA PRO A 74 4.41 6.89 -7.82
C PRO A 74 3.74 7.75 -6.74
N TYR A 75 2.55 8.27 -7.01
CA TYR A 75 1.78 9.08 -6.06
C TYR A 75 0.87 8.18 -5.21
N LEU A 76 0.16 7.26 -5.84
CA LEU A 76 -0.78 6.35 -5.16
C LEU A 76 -0.07 5.45 -4.14
N ASN A 77 1.13 4.97 -4.47
CA ASN A 77 1.88 4.07 -3.60
C ASN A 77 2.56 4.78 -2.42
N ASN A 78 2.83 6.09 -2.53
CA ASN A 78 3.58 6.85 -1.53
C ASN A 78 2.72 7.78 -0.67
N PHE A 79 1.53 8.17 -1.15
CA PHE A 79 0.66 9.14 -0.49
C PHE A 79 -0.74 8.56 -0.26
N THR A 80 -1.07 8.30 1.00
CA THR A 80 -2.40 7.78 1.38
C THR A 80 -3.54 8.71 0.94
N GLU A 81 -3.35 10.03 1.05
CA GLU A 81 -4.36 11.01 0.61
C GLU A 81 -4.59 10.97 -0.91
N CYS A 82 -3.56 10.67 -1.70
CA CYS A 82 -3.74 10.48 -3.14
C CYS A 82 -4.64 9.28 -3.43
N SER A 83 -4.39 8.16 -2.76
CA SER A 83 -5.20 6.95 -2.90
C SER A 83 -6.64 7.19 -2.46
N LYS A 84 -6.85 7.83 -1.30
CA LYS A 84 -8.18 8.20 -0.80
C LYS A 84 -8.92 9.10 -1.79
N SER A 85 -8.30 10.21 -2.19
CA SER A 85 -8.89 11.15 -3.15
C SER A 85 -9.24 10.48 -4.48
N MET A 86 -8.35 9.64 -5.02
CA MET A 86 -8.61 8.90 -6.26
C MET A 86 -9.87 8.03 -6.14
N PHE A 87 -9.98 7.25 -5.06
CA PHE A 87 -11.15 6.39 -4.85
C PHE A 87 -12.42 7.18 -4.57
N ASP A 88 -12.35 8.29 -3.86
CA ASP A 88 -13.51 9.16 -3.60
C ASP A 88 -14.11 9.67 -4.92
N TYR A 89 -13.29 10.25 -5.80
CA TYR A 89 -13.77 10.74 -7.11
C TYR A 89 -14.20 9.61 -8.04
N LEU A 90 -13.54 8.46 -7.99
CA LEU A 90 -13.94 7.28 -8.76
C LEU A 90 -15.33 6.79 -8.34
N ASN A 91 -15.55 6.66 -7.03
CA ASN A 91 -16.83 6.22 -6.47
C ASN A 91 -17.93 7.23 -6.78
N LEU A 92 -17.66 8.53 -6.68
CA LEU A 92 -18.62 9.57 -7.01
C LEU A 92 -19.01 9.59 -8.50
N ARG A 93 -18.07 9.29 -9.42
CA ARG A 93 -18.33 9.41 -10.87
C ARG A 93 -19.30 8.35 -11.40
N ALA A 94 -19.26 7.14 -10.88
CA ALA A 94 -20.12 6.04 -11.34
C ALA A 94 -20.90 5.33 -10.22
N ARG A 95 -20.95 5.94 -9.03
CA ARG A 95 -21.63 5.40 -7.84
C ARG A 95 -21.12 3.98 -7.48
N TYR A 96 -19.81 3.76 -7.58
CA TYR A 96 -19.23 2.48 -7.20
C TYR A 96 -19.35 2.25 -5.69
N PRO A 97 -19.64 1.02 -5.26
CA PRO A 97 -19.54 0.64 -3.86
C PRO A 97 -18.12 0.84 -3.32
N THR A 98 -18.01 1.32 -2.09
CA THR A 98 -16.73 1.46 -1.39
C THR A 98 -16.04 0.10 -1.30
N GLY A 99 -14.76 0.04 -1.66
CA GLY A 99 -13.98 -1.20 -1.63
C GLY A 99 -14.25 -2.17 -2.79
N LEU A 100 -15.04 -1.78 -3.81
CA LEU A 100 -15.28 -2.62 -4.99
C LEU A 100 -13.96 -3.06 -5.62
N PHE A 101 -13.07 -2.12 -5.97
CA PHE A 101 -11.81 -2.45 -6.64
C PHE A 101 -10.85 -3.23 -5.73
N SER A 102 -10.82 -2.96 -4.42
CA SER A 102 -10.00 -3.72 -3.47
C SER A 102 -10.45 -5.16 -3.29
N SER A 103 -11.76 -5.42 -3.38
CA SER A 103 -12.32 -6.77 -3.28
C SER A 103 -12.24 -7.54 -4.60
N LEU A 104 -12.39 -6.83 -5.72
CA LEU A 104 -12.45 -7.40 -7.07
C LEU A 104 -11.05 -7.65 -7.66
N CYS A 105 -10.12 -6.73 -7.43
CA CYS A 105 -8.79 -6.72 -8.04
C CYS A 105 -7.74 -7.15 -7.03
N LYS A 106 -7.41 -8.45 -7.07
CA LYS A 106 -6.31 -9.01 -6.28
C LYS A 106 -5.05 -9.04 -7.14
N GLY A 107 -4.03 -8.33 -6.68
CA GLY A 107 -2.68 -8.41 -7.24
C GLY A 107 -1.88 -9.55 -6.62
N ASP A 108 -0.58 -9.53 -6.88
CA ASP A 108 0.39 -10.43 -6.28
C ASP A 108 0.90 -9.86 -4.94
N ARG A 109 1.99 -10.41 -4.39
CA ARG A 109 2.57 -9.97 -3.10
C ARG A 109 3.03 -8.52 -3.14
N GLU A 110 3.38 -8.03 -4.32
CA GLU A 110 3.82 -6.67 -4.60
C GLU A 110 2.66 -5.72 -4.95
N GLY A 111 1.42 -6.23 -4.96
CA GLY A 111 0.22 -5.49 -5.34
C GLY A 111 -0.18 -5.70 -6.80
N LEU A 112 -0.96 -4.76 -7.33
CA LEU A 112 -1.45 -4.82 -8.72
C LEU A 112 -0.32 -4.46 -9.69
N PRO A 113 0.11 -5.39 -10.58
CA PRO A 113 1.23 -5.13 -11.47
C PRO A 113 0.83 -4.09 -12.52
N CYS A 114 1.58 -3.00 -12.56
CA CYS A 114 1.56 -2.07 -13.68
C CYS A 114 2.37 -2.66 -14.83
N VAL A 115 1.70 -3.39 -15.72
CA VAL A 115 2.33 -3.79 -16.98
C VAL A 115 2.73 -2.52 -17.71
N ALA A 116 4.01 -2.39 -18.09
CA ALA A 116 4.50 -1.23 -18.83
C ALA A 116 3.85 -1.17 -20.23
N ALA A 117 2.62 -0.67 -20.33
CA ALA A 117 1.90 -0.58 -21.60
C ALA A 117 0.81 0.51 -21.58
N ALA A 118 1.24 1.73 -21.89
CA ALA A 118 0.67 2.63 -22.90
C ALA A 118 1.38 3.98 -22.73
N PRO A 119 1.73 4.71 -23.80
CA PRO A 119 2.20 6.07 -23.66
C PRO A 119 1.16 6.88 -22.86
N PRO A 120 1.60 7.81 -22.00
CA PRO A 120 0.68 8.69 -21.29
C PRO A 120 -0.27 9.32 -22.31
N VAL A 121 -1.57 9.29 -22.01
CA VAL A 121 -2.55 10.09 -22.76
C VAL A 121 -2.07 11.53 -22.69
N SER A 122 -1.58 12.04 -23.82
CA SER A 122 -0.96 13.34 -23.94
C SER A 122 -1.97 14.40 -23.49
N GLN A 123 -1.73 15.02 -22.34
CA GLN A 123 -2.26 16.34 -22.08
C GLN A 123 -1.35 17.34 -22.83
N PRO A 124 -1.91 18.38 -23.47
CA PRO A 124 -1.10 19.35 -24.18
C PRO A 124 -0.44 20.28 -23.18
N ASP A 125 0.82 20.01 -22.87
CA ASP A 125 1.67 20.91 -22.10
C ASP A 125 2.40 21.82 -23.09
N ALA A 126 2.04 23.10 -23.09
CA ALA A 126 2.72 24.13 -23.86
C ALA A 126 4.15 24.34 -23.33
N GLY A 127 5.13 24.43 -24.25
CA GLY A 127 6.45 25.00 -23.98
C GLY A 127 7.63 24.07 -24.28
N SER A 128 8.11 24.14 -25.53
CA SER A 128 9.34 23.49 -26.00
C SER A 128 10.57 24.31 -25.62
N HIS A 129 11.63 23.67 -25.07
CA HIS A 129 13.00 23.98 -25.50
C HIS A 129 13.97 22.80 -25.29
N SER A 130 14.85 22.66 -26.28
CA SER A 130 15.69 21.54 -26.68
C SER A 130 16.87 21.22 -25.75
N SER A 131 17.28 19.95 -25.66
CA SER A 131 18.61 19.46 -26.14
C SER A 131 18.83 17.99 -25.81
N GLY A 132 19.14 17.19 -26.84
CA GLY A 132 19.42 15.77 -26.73
C GLY A 132 20.89 15.46 -26.47
N ILE A 133 21.11 14.33 -25.77
CA ILE A 133 22.31 13.50 -25.88
C ILE A 133 21.87 12.03 -25.83
N VAL A 134 22.05 11.33 -26.96
CA VAL A 134 21.79 9.89 -27.11
C VAL A 134 22.98 9.15 -26.51
N LEU A 135 22.83 8.60 -25.30
CA LEU A 135 23.80 7.66 -24.74
C LEU A 135 23.30 6.23 -24.95
N THR A 136 23.80 5.59 -26.01
CA THR A 136 23.62 4.18 -26.31
C THR A 136 24.20 3.32 -25.18
N LYS A 137 23.36 2.79 -24.29
CA LYS A 137 23.82 1.87 -23.24
C LYS A 137 24.04 0.47 -23.83
N ARG A 138 25.32 0.12 -23.91
CA ARG A 138 25.91 -1.13 -24.43
C ARG A 138 25.31 -2.37 -23.75
N LYS A 139 24.91 -3.35 -24.56
CA LYS A 139 24.50 -4.70 -24.15
C LYS A 139 25.74 -5.56 -23.90
N THR A 140 26.04 -5.87 -22.65
CA THR A 140 27.09 -6.82 -22.21
C THR A 140 26.61 -7.43 -20.89
N SER A 141 26.71 -8.70 -20.56
CA SER A 141 27.34 -9.89 -21.15
C SER A 141 26.71 -11.09 -20.44
N ARG A 142 26.60 -12.24 -21.10
CA ARG A 142 26.21 -13.49 -20.45
C ARG A 142 27.39 -13.99 -19.60
N LEU A 143 27.25 -13.99 -18.28
CA LEU A 143 27.97 -14.94 -17.44
C LEU A 143 26.95 -15.94 -16.90
N ALA A 144 26.83 -17.06 -17.60
CA ALA A 144 26.38 -18.30 -17.00
C ALA A 144 27.56 -18.86 -16.19
N MET A 145 27.41 -18.96 -14.87
CA MET A 145 28.19 -19.92 -14.08
C MET A 145 27.22 -20.89 -13.45
N VAL A 146 27.11 -22.05 -14.09
CA VAL A 146 26.49 -23.25 -13.57
C VAL A 146 27.35 -23.72 -12.39
N SER A 147 26.91 -23.50 -11.15
CA SER A 147 27.47 -24.17 -9.97
C SER A 147 26.44 -25.13 -9.40
N LYS A 148 26.19 -26.20 -10.14
CA LYS A 148 25.28 -27.30 -9.75
C LYS A 148 26.01 -28.40 -8.97
N THR A 149 27.33 -28.29 -8.81
CA THR A 149 28.19 -29.30 -8.18
C THR A 149 28.31 -29.13 -6.67
N LEU A 150 28.08 -27.93 -6.13
CA LEU A 150 28.16 -27.66 -4.69
C LEU A 150 26.93 -28.15 -3.92
N PHE A 151 25.75 -28.13 -4.54
CA PHE A 151 24.49 -28.53 -3.87
C PHE A 151 24.37 -30.05 -3.67
N VAL A 152 25.03 -30.85 -4.51
CA VAL A 152 24.98 -32.33 -4.46
C VAL A 152 25.82 -32.88 -3.30
N LEU A 153 26.85 -32.18 -2.84
CA LEU A 153 27.71 -32.65 -1.74
C LEU A 153 27.19 -32.26 -0.34
N VAL A 154 26.38 -31.20 -0.25
CA VAL A 154 25.85 -30.71 1.04
C VAL A 154 24.59 -31.48 1.46
N PHE A 155 23.78 -31.95 0.51
CA PHE A 155 22.55 -32.71 0.79
C PHE A 155 22.74 -34.07 1.51
N PRO A 156 23.73 -34.92 1.17
CA PRO A 156 23.90 -36.19 1.87
C PRO A 156 24.53 -36.04 3.27
N MET A 157 25.32 -35.00 3.52
CA MET A 157 26.01 -34.83 4.81
C MET A 157 25.08 -34.38 5.94
N VAL A 158 24.02 -33.63 5.62
CA VAL A 158 23.03 -33.19 6.62
C VAL A 158 22.11 -34.35 7.06
N PHE A 159 21.86 -35.33 6.18
CA PHE A 159 21.02 -36.50 6.51
C PHE A 159 21.72 -37.54 7.41
N ILE A 160 23.05 -37.48 7.57
CA ILE A 160 23.79 -38.45 8.40
C ILE A 160 23.92 -37.97 9.86
N LEU A 161 23.71 -36.67 10.13
CA LEU A 161 23.83 -36.08 11.48
C LEU A 161 22.49 -35.77 12.18
N ALA A 162 21.36 -36.23 11.64
CA ALA A 162 20.04 -36.09 12.24
C ALA A 162 19.48 -37.45 12.70
#